data_AF-A0A9E5IK58-F1
#
_entry.id   AF-A0A9E5IK58-F1
#
_cell.length_a   1.000
_cell.length_b   1.000
_cell.length_c   1.000
_cell.angle_alpha   90.00
_cell.angle_beta   90.00
_cell.angle_gamma   90.00
#
_symmetry.space_group_name_H-M   'P 1'
#
loop_
_entity.id
_entity.type
_entity.pdbx_description
1 polymer ?
#
loop_
_entity_poly.entity_id
_entity_poly.type
_entity_poly.pdbx_seq_one_letter_code
_entity_poly.pdbx_strand_id
1 'polypeptide(L)'
;MIKGQKVVCINDTFPALIRAIYKQLPIKGSTYTIREVFLGREKVVKGGDSATVGLLLAELSNPPDPFHQGKQELGFSSERFAPLEEKTDETSADEEAGELVEAGGGQSGGGFWQD
;
A
#
# COMPACT_ATOMS: atom_id res chain seq x y z
N MET A 1 -0.79 -14.07 -6.48
CA MET A 1 0.26 -13.22 -5.87
C MET A 1 1.57 -13.99 -5.89
N ILE A 2 2.68 -13.31 -6.18
CA ILE A 2 4.01 -13.96 -6.34
C ILE A 2 5.08 -13.22 -5.54
N LYS A 3 6.15 -13.93 -5.17
CA LYS A 3 7.33 -13.31 -4.52
C LYS A 3 7.93 -12.23 -5.41
N GLY A 4 8.32 -11.11 -4.82
CA GLY A 4 8.86 -9.92 -5.49
C GLY A 4 7.80 -8.92 -5.97
N GLN A 5 6.53 -9.32 -6.07
CA GLN A 5 5.45 -8.44 -6.51
C GLN A 5 5.19 -7.31 -5.51
N LYS A 6 4.97 -6.09 -6.02
CA LYS A 6 4.47 -4.96 -5.24
C LYS A 6 2.95 -5.05 -5.08
N VAL A 7 2.49 -4.79 -3.87
CA VAL A 7 1.08 -4.80 -3.49
C VAL A 7 0.73 -3.61 -2.62
N VAL A 8 -0.50 -3.12 -2.70
CA VAL A 8 -1.02 -2.09 -1.81
C VAL A 8 -1.94 -2.71 -0.76
N CYS A 9 -1.82 -2.29 0.50
CA CYS A 9 -2.76 -2.72 1.54
C CYS A 9 -4.12 -2.03 1.34
N ILE A 10 -5.19 -2.81 1.17
CA ILE A 10 -6.56 -2.31 0.98
C ILE A 10 -7.42 -2.43 2.25
N ASN A 11 -6.98 -3.25 3.23
CA ASN A 11 -7.68 -3.48 4.48
C ASN A 11 -6.72 -3.70 5.67
N ASP A 12 -6.57 -2.66 6.50
CA ASP A 12 -5.75 -2.64 7.72
C ASP A 12 -6.58 -2.85 9.01
N THR A 13 -7.81 -3.35 8.90
CA THR A 13 -8.64 -3.62 10.08
C THR A 13 -8.31 -4.98 10.69
N PHE A 14 -7.67 -4.96 11.87
CA PHE A 14 -7.26 -6.15 12.61
C PHE A 14 -8.02 -6.33 13.94
N PRO A 15 -8.44 -7.57 14.29
CA PRO A 15 -8.97 -7.90 15.61
C PRO A 15 -7.99 -7.61 16.74
N ALA A 16 -8.50 -7.42 17.96
CA ALA A 16 -7.68 -7.12 19.14
C ALA A 16 -6.58 -8.16 19.40
N LEU A 17 -6.88 -9.45 19.22
CA LEU A 17 -5.90 -10.53 19.38
C LEU A 17 -4.72 -10.39 18.41
N ILE A 18 -4.98 -10.02 17.16
CA ILE A 18 -3.94 -9.83 16.14
C ILE A 18 -3.07 -8.63 16.51
N ARG A 19 -3.68 -7.52 16.95
CA ARG A 19 -2.95 -6.34 17.42
C ARG A 19 -2.06 -6.62 18.64
N ALA A 20 -2.41 -7.63 19.46
CA ALA A 20 -1.63 -8.00 20.64
C ALA A 20 -0.41 -8.88 20.31
N ILE A 21 -0.43 -9.66 19.23
CA ILE A 21 0.65 -10.62 18.91
C ILE A 21 1.55 -10.16 17.76
N TYR A 22 1.09 -9.22 16.92
CA TYR A 22 1.90 -8.65 15.83
C TYR A 22 2.74 -7.48 16.33
N LYS A 23 4.00 -7.42 15.87
CA LYS A 23 4.88 -6.27 16.11
C LYS A 23 4.59 -5.13 15.15
N GLN A 24 4.26 -5.47 13.90
CA GLN A 24 4.05 -4.53 12.81
C GLN A 24 2.80 -4.95 12.02
N LEU A 25 1.96 -3.97 11.68
CA LEU A 25 0.75 -4.17 10.90
C LEU A 25 0.80 -3.28 9.65
N PRO A 26 0.33 -3.76 8.50
CA PRO A 26 0.26 -2.95 7.29
C PRO A 26 -0.78 -1.85 7.46
N ILE A 27 -0.46 -0.69 6.90
CA ILE A 27 -1.30 0.50 6.86
C ILE A 27 -2.00 0.57 5.50
N LYS A 28 -3.32 0.83 5.50
CA LYS A 28 -4.10 0.96 4.27
C LYS A 28 -3.54 2.06 3.38
N GLY A 29 -3.47 1.79 2.08
CA GLY A 29 -2.92 2.69 1.05
C GLY A 29 -1.39 2.67 0.94
N SER A 30 -0.68 2.02 1.85
CA SER A 30 0.77 1.85 1.73
C SER A 30 1.13 0.67 0.83
N THR A 31 2.24 0.81 0.12
CA THR A 31 2.79 -0.21 -0.77
C THR A 31 3.82 -1.07 -0.05
N TYR A 32 3.78 -2.37 -0.33
CA TYR A 32 4.67 -3.38 0.23
C TYR A 32 5.14 -4.33 -0.86
N THR A 33 6.25 -5.01 -0.61
CA THR A 33 6.84 -6.00 -1.54
C THR A 33 6.72 -7.39 -0.94
N ILE A 34 6.18 -8.35 -1.70
CA ILE A 34 6.03 -9.73 -1.22
C ILE A 34 7.40 -10.38 -1.08
N ARG A 35 7.80 -10.71 0.15
CA ARG A 35 9.02 -11.46 0.47
C ARG A 35 8.82 -12.97 0.31
N GLU A 36 7.65 -13.47 0.70
CA GLU A 36 7.31 -14.89 0.64
C GLU A 36 5.81 -15.10 0.55
N VAL A 37 5.40 -16.17 -0.14
CA VAL A 37 4.01 -16.63 -0.24
C VAL A 37 3.96 -18.03 0.36
N PHE A 38 3.05 -18.25 1.30
CA PHE A 38 2.90 -19.53 1.99
C PHE A 38 1.43 -19.94 2.09
N LEU A 39 1.19 -21.22 2.34
CA LEU A 39 -0.15 -21.72 2.62
C LEU A 39 -0.54 -21.35 4.06
N GLY A 40 -1.42 -20.37 4.22
CA GLY A 40 -1.97 -19.95 5.50
C GLY A 40 -3.09 -20.88 5.98
N ARG A 41 -3.35 -20.83 7.29
CA ARG A 41 -4.47 -21.52 7.96
C ARG A 41 -5.57 -20.52 8.30
N GLU A 42 -6.82 -20.86 8.01
CA GLU A 42 -7.97 -19.99 8.33
C GLU A 42 -8.16 -19.81 9.85
N LYS A 43 -7.81 -20.82 10.65
CA LYS A 43 -8.00 -20.84 12.11
C LYS A 43 -6.67 -21.04 12.85
N VAL A 44 -6.44 -20.17 13.83
CA VAL A 44 -5.24 -20.16 14.71
C VAL A 44 -5.14 -21.45 15.55
N VAL A 45 -6.26 -22.08 15.89
CA VAL A 45 -6.33 -23.10 16.96
C VAL A 45 -6.65 -24.52 16.46
N LYS A 46 -7.21 -24.67 15.26
CA LYS A 46 -7.48 -25.95 14.58
C LYS A 46 -7.49 -25.68 13.08
N GLY A 47 -6.53 -26.21 12.32
CA GLY A 47 -6.47 -26.00 10.86
C GLY A 47 -7.84 -26.25 10.24
N GLY A 48 -8.44 -25.22 9.63
CA GLY A 48 -9.71 -25.35 8.92
C GLY A 48 -9.51 -26.05 7.58
N ASP A 49 -10.61 -26.53 6.98
CA ASP A 49 -10.65 -27.20 5.67
C ASP A 49 -10.30 -26.26 4.49
N SER A 50 -10.21 -24.96 4.77
CA SER A 50 -9.92 -23.91 3.79
C SER A 50 -8.50 -23.39 3.97
N ALA A 51 -7.72 -23.45 2.89
CA ALA A 51 -6.36 -22.92 2.84
C ALA A 51 -6.39 -21.48 2.33
N THR A 52 -5.91 -20.54 3.14
CA THR A 52 -5.75 -19.13 2.74
C THR A 52 -4.36 -18.90 2.17
N VAL A 53 -4.17 -17.93 1.29
CA VAL A 53 -2.82 -17.54 0.85
C VAL A 53 -2.26 -16.52 1.85
N GLY A 54 -1.16 -16.89 2.51
CA GLY A 54 -0.44 -16.03 3.44
C GLY A 54 0.76 -15.34 2.80
N LEU A 55 1.04 -14.11 3.20
CA LEU A 55 2.12 -13.27 2.69
C LEU A 55 3.05 -12.81 3.80
N LEU A 56 4.36 -12.87 3.54
CA LEU A 56 5.36 -12.09 4.28
C LEU A 56 5.77 -10.89 3.41
N LEU A 57 5.93 -9.73 4.03
CA LEU A 57 6.28 -8.49 3.35
C LEU A 57 7.74 -8.11 3.66
N ALA A 58 8.45 -7.55 2.69
CA ALA A 58 9.86 -7.19 2.86
C ALA A 58 10.04 -6.09 3.91
N GLU A 59 9.09 -5.16 3.98
CA GLU A 59 9.11 -3.98 4.84
C GLU A 59 8.66 -4.31 6.28
N LEU A 60 7.89 -5.39 6.48
CA LEU A 60 7.34 -5.76 7.77
C LEU A 60 7.90 -7.11 8.23
N SER A 61 8.59 -7.10 9.37
CA SER A 61 9.06 -8.33 10.03
C SER A 61 8.41 -8.49 11.41
N ASN A 62 7.77 -9.63 11.60
CA ASN A 62 7.02 -9.98 12.80
C ASN A 62 7.65 -11.15 13.57
N PRO A 63 7.32 -11.32 14.86
CA PRO A 63 7.75 -12.49 15.60
C PRO A 63 7.15 -13.79 15.02
N PRO A 64 7.74 -14.95 15.36
CA PRO A 64 7.15 -16.24 15.04
C PRO A 64 5.78 -16.41 15.70
N ASP A 65 4.87 -17.11 15.01
CA ASP A 65 3.53 -17.41 15.48
C ASP A 65 3.60 -18.26 16.76
N PRO A 66 3.12 -17.74 17.91
CA PRO A 66 3.16 -18.47 19.19
C PRO A 66 2.25 -19.71 19.19
N PHE A 67 1.33 -19.82 18.23
CA PHE A 67 0.38 -20.93 18.09
C PHE A 67 0.77 -21.91 16.97
N HIS A 68 1.96 -21.77 16.37
CA HIS A 68 2.44 -22.66 15.32
C HIS A 68 3.69 -23.41 15.76
N GLN A 69 3.65 -24.75 15.73
CA GLN A 69 4.78 -25.58 16.17
C GLN A 69 6.06 -25.33 15.36
N GLY A 70 5.92 -25.01 14.07
CA GLY A 70 7.04 -24.68 13.18
C GLY A 70 7.63 -23.28 13.37
N LYS A 71 7.14 -22.47 14.34
CA LYS A 71 7.59 -21.09 14.59
C LYS A 71 7.65 -20.22 13.32
N GLN A 72 6.68 -20.42 12.42
CA GLN A 72 6.59 -19.65 11.18
C GLN A 72 6.30 -18.19 11.53
N GLU A 73 6.89 -17.24 10.81
CA GLU A 73 6.61 -15.81 11.00
C GLU A 73 5.12 -15.49 10.81
N LEU A 74 4.60 -14.58 11.63
CA LEU A 74 3.25 -14.05 11.51
C LEU A 74 3.09 -13.22 10.21
N GLY A 75 2.47 -13.84 9.20
CA GLY A 75 2.16 -13.22 7.91
C GLY A 75 0.70 -12.78 7.77
N PHE A 76 0.38 -12.17 6.64
CA PHE A 76 -0.92 -11.54 6.39
C PHE A 76 -1.71 -12.29 5.31
N SER A 77 -3.05 -12.33 5.41
CA SER A 77 -3.87 -12.86 4.31
C SER A 77 -3.70 -12.01 3.05
N SER A 78 -3.55 -12.67 1.90
CA SER A 78 -3.49 -12.01 0.59
C SER A 78 -4.71 -11.16 0.28
N GLU A 79 -5.87 -11.48 0.85
CA GLU A 79 -7.14 -10.75 0.63
C GLU A 79 -7.11 -9.31 1.14
N ARG A 80 -6.11 -8.96 1.97
CA ARG A 80 -5.89 -7.59 2.47
C ARG A 80 -5.08 -6.72 1.52
N PHE A 81 -4.64 -7.28 0.39
CA PHE A 81 -3.74 -6.62 -0.54
C PHE A 81 -4.29 -6.67 -1.97
N ALA A 82 -4.02 -5.62 -2.74
CA ALA A 82 -4.25 -5.60 -4.17
C ALA A 82 -2.89 -5.53 -4.92
N PRO A 83 -2.71 -6.30 -6.02
CA PRO A 83 -1.54 -6.15 -6.88
C PRO A 83 -1.43 -4.72 -7.41
N LEU A 84 -0.22 -4.17 -7.43
CA LEU A 84 0.06 -2.97 -8.21
C LEU A 84 0.52 -3.41 -9.60
N GLU A 85 -0.15 -2.92 -10.63
CA GLU A 85 0.33 -3.07 -12.00
C GLU A 85 1.61 -2.25 -12.15
N GLU A 86 2.73 -2.92 -12.42
CA GLU A 86 3.94 -2.26 -12.89
C GLU A 86 3.65 -1.83 -14.34
N LYS A 87 3.27 -0.56 -14.54
CA LYS A 87 3.39 0.04 -15.87
C LYS A 87 4.86 -0.03 -16.21
N THR A 88 5.21 -0.91 -17.15
CA THR A 88 6.52 -0.91 -17.79
C THR A 88 6.70 0.48 -18.38
N ASP A 89 7.57 1.30 -17.75
CA ASP A 89 7.93 2.62 -18.24
C ASP A 89 8.82 2.45 -19.48
N GLU A 90 8.17 2.12 -20.59
CA GLU A 90 8.72 2.32 -21.93
C GLU A 90 8.09 3.61 -22.45
N THR A 91 8.79 4.74 -22.22
CA THR A 91 8.58 6.08 -22.83
C THR A 91 7.61 7.02 -22.10
N SER A 92 8.16 8.00 -21.37
CA SER A 92 7.97 9.43 -21.67
C SER A 92 8.94 10.29 -20.85
N ALA A 93 10.11 10.56 -21.46
CA ALA A 93 10.77 11.83 -21.27
C ALA A 93 9.90 12.90 -21.95
N ASP A 94 9.12 13.63 -21.17
CA ASP A 94 8.54 14.91 -21.60
C ASP A 94 9.39 16.00 -20.95
N GLU A 95 10.42 16.40 -21.71
CA GLU A 95 11.16 17.64 -21.49
C GLU A 95 10.35 18.81 -22.07
N GLU A 96 10.25 19.88 -21.29
CA GLU A 96 10.09 21.30 -21.66
C GLU A 96 8.90 21.77 -22.54
N ALA A 97 8.10 22.70 -21.97
CA ALA A 97 7.90 24.08 -22.47
C ALA A 97 6.48 24.62 -22.22
N GLY A 98 6.38 25.89 -21.79
CA GLY A 98 5.14 26.66 -21.74
C GLY A 98 4.97 27.42 -20.43
N GLU A 99 5.85 28.37 -20.13
CA GLU A 99 5.75 29.79 -20.54
C GLU A 99 4.95 30.64 -19.53
N LEU A 100 5.64 31.69 -19.09
CA LEU A 100 5.21 32.73 -18.18
C LEU A 100 4.20 33.69 -18.85
N VAL A 101 3.47 34.41 -17.99
CA VAL A 101 2.76 35.69 -18.22
C VAL A 101 1.30 35.60 -18.65
N GLU A 102 0.41 35.96 -17.72
CA GLU A 102 -0.69 36.90 -18.03
C GLU A 102 -0.77 37.95 -16.91
N ALA A 103 -0.21 39.11 -17.20
CA ALA A 103 -0.47 40.36 -16.52
C ALA A 103 -1.48 41.16 -17.36
N GLY A 104 -2.58 41.61 -16.74
CA GLY A 104 -3.53 42.57 -17.31
C GLY A 104 -4.98 42.14 -17.04
N GLY A 105 -5.87 42.94 -16.46
CA GLY A 105 -5.78 44.34 -16.07
C GLY A 105 -7.04 44.69 -15.27
N GLY A 106 -6.95 45.75 -14.46
CA GLY A 106 -8.09 46.19 -13.67
C GLY A 106 -7.80 47.41 -12.82
N GLN A 107 -7.58 48.57 -13.45
CA GLN A 107 -7.95 49.87 -12.90
C GLN A 107 -7.67 51.01 -13.89
N SER A 108 -8.74 51.69 -14.33
CA SER A 108 -8.79 53.16 -14.37
C SER A 108 -10.22 53.57 -14.69
N GLY A 109 -11.02 53.65 -13.63
CA GLY A 109 -12.25 54.43 -13.63
C GLY A 109 -11.94 55.86 -13.20
N GLY A 110 -12.34 56.82 -14.04
CA GLY A 110 -12.87 58.11 -13.59
C GLY A 110 -11.88 59.25 -13.34
N GLY A 111 -12.02 60.30 -14.16
CA GLY A 111 -12.05 61.67 -13.64
C GLY A 111 -11.14 62.69 -14.30
N PHE A 112 -11.79 63.67 -14.97
CA PHE A 112 -11.44 65.11 -14.96
C PHE A 112 -10.16 65.46 -15.73
N TRP A 113 -10.13 66.29 -16.79
CA TRP A 113 -10.32 67.76 -16.83
C TRP A 113 -10.62 68.21 -18.28
N GLN A 114 -11.61 69.07 -18.51
CA GLN A 114 -11.63 69.99 -19.65
C GLN A 114 -12.35 71.29 -19.23
N ASP A 115 -11.80 72.40 -19.73
CA ASP A 115 -12.11 73.83 -19.57
C ASP A 115 -13.60 74.22 -19.36
#